data_AF-W1XED1-F1
#
_entry.id   AF-W1XED1-F1
#
_cell.length_a   1.000
_cell.length_b   1.000
_cell.length_c   1.000
_cell.angle_alpha   90.00
_cell.angle_beta   90.00
_cell.angle_gamma   90.00
#
_symmetry.space_group_name_H-M   'P 1'
#
loop_
_entity.id
_entity.type
_entity.pdbx_description
1 polymer ?
#
loop_
_entity_poly.entity_id
_entity_poly.type
_entity_poly.pdbx_seq_one_letter_code
_entity_poly.pdbx_strand_id
1 'polypeptide(L)'
;MFKSTLAAMAAVFALSALSPAAMAAKGDPHVLLTTSAGNIELELDKQKAPVSVQNFVDYVNSGFYNNTTFHRVIPGFMIQGGGFTEQMQQKKPNPPIKNE
;
A
#
# COMPACT_ATOMS: atom_id res chain seq x y z
N MET A 1 -33.77 -10.95 -56.13
CA MET A 1 -33.12 -11.89 -55.20
C MET A 1 -31.64 -11.83 -55.57
N PHE A 2 -30.76 -11.17 -54.83
CA PHE A 2 -30.05 -11.71 -53.67
C PHE A 2 -29.62 -10.55 -52.77
N LYS A 3 -30.33 -10.39 -51.64
CA LYS A 3 -29.88 -9.62 -50.49
C LYS A 3 -29.16 -10.60 -49.56
N SER A 4 -28.20 -10.10 -48.77
CA SER A 4 -27.49 -10.74 -47.65
C SER A 4 -26.31 -11.67 -47.96
N THR A 5 -25.09 -11.12 -47.96
CA THR A 5 -23.87 -11.85 -47.53
C THR A 5 -22.85 -10.99 -46.77
N LEU A 6 -23.12 -9.70 -46.52
CA LEU A 6 -22.25 -8.82 -45.72
C LEU A 6 -22.79 -8.66 -44.29
N ALA A 7 -22.77 -9.71 -43.46
CA ALA A 7 -23.13 -9.56 -42.04
C ALA A 7 -22.59 -10.65 -41.10
N ALA A 8 -21.48 -11.33 -41.44
CA ALA A 8 -20.99 -12.44 -40.61
C ALA A 8 -19.53 -12.35 -40.15
N MET A 9 -18.79 -11.27 -40.47
CA MET A 9 -17.37 -11.13 -40.05
C MET A 9 -17.09 -10.01 -39.04
N ALA A 10 -18.10 -9.25 -38.60
CA ALA A 10 -17.92 -8.19 -37.60
C ALA A 10 -18.19 -8.64 -36.15
N ALA A 11 -18.80 -9.81 -35.94
CA ALA A 11 -19.22 -10.26 -34.60
C ALA A 11 -18.19 -11.14 -33.86
N VAL A 12 -17.10 -11.56 -34.52
CA VAL A 12 -16.09 -12.45 -33.91
C VAL A 12 -14.93 -11.67 -33.27
N PHE A 13 -14.79 -10.37 -33.56
CA PHE A 13 -13.72 -9.52 -33.00
C PHE A 13 -14.08 -8.86 -31.66
N ALA A 14 -15.30 -9.04 -31.16
CA ALA A 14 -15.79 -8.39 -29.94
C ALA A 14 -15.59 -9.21 -28.66
N LEU A 15 -14.91 -10.37 -28.72
CA LEU A 15 -14.77 -11.29 -27.57
C LEU A 15 -13.32 -11.52 -27.10
N SER A 16 -12.35 -10.72 -27.56
CA SER A 16 -10.93 -10.87 -27.20
C SER A 16 -10.36 -9.74 -26.36
N ALA A 17 -11.19 -8.90 -25.73
CA ALA A 17 -10.74 -7.79 -24.88
C ALA A 17 -10.89 -8.06 -23.38
N LEU A 18 -10.95 -9.33 -22.94
CA LEU A 18 -10.68 -9.64 -21.53
C LEU A 18 -9.17 -9.62 -21.29
N SER A 19 -8.63 -8.41 -21.16
CA SER A 19 -7.26 -8.20 -20.72
C SER A 19 -7.05 -8.87 -19.35
N PRO A 20 -6.06 -9.78 -19.19
CA PRO A 20 -5.76 -10.42 -17.90
C PRO A 20 -5.41 -9.44 -16.78
N ALA A 21 -5.12 -8.17 -17.12
CA ALA A 21 -4.84 -7.10 -16.17
C ALA A 21 -6.02 -6.76 -15.24
N ALA A 22 -7.26 -7.16 -15.57
CA ALA A 22 -8.43 -6.92 -14.74
C ALA A 22 -8.57 -7.92 -13.57
N MET A 23 -7.78 -8.99 -13.53
CA MET A 23 -7.84 -10.04 -12.49
C MET A 23 -6.54 -10.10 -11.68
N ALA A 24 -6.03 -8.94 -11.30
CA ALA A 24 -5.12 -8.84 -10.16
C ALA A 24 -5.80 -8.02 -9.08
N ALA A 25 -6.72 -8.65 -8.33
CA ALA A 25 -7.03 -8.21 -6.98
C ALA A 25 -5.77 -8.43 -6.13
N LYS A 26 -4.77 -7.58 -6.33
CA LYS A 26 -3.59 -7.50 -5.47
C LYS A 26 -4.16 -7.14 -4.10
N GLY A 27 -4.08 -8.04 -3.13
CA GLY A 27 -4.56 -7.78 -1.76
C GLY A 27 -3.98 -6.50 -1.16
N ASP A 28 -4.49 -6.10 -0.01
CA ASP A 28 -3.92 -4.99 0.73
C ASP A 28 -2.51 -5.34 1.22
N PRO A 29 -1.55 -4.41 1.20
CA PRO A 29 -0.18 -4.72 1.61
C PRO A 29 -0.11 -5.14 3.08
N HIS A 30 0.67 -6.18 3.37
CA HIS A 30 0.98 -6.58 4.73
C HIS A 30 2.41 -6.14 5.11
N VAL A 31 2.59 -5.63 6.32
CA VAL A 31 3.88 -5.23 6.88
C VAL A 31 4.06 -5.86 8.26
N LEU A 32 5.18 -6.55 8.46
CA LEU A 32 5.57 -7.09 9.76
C LEU A 32 6.57 -6.17 10.44
N LEU A 33 6.18 -5.55 11.55
CA LEU A 33 7.08 -4.82 12.43
C LEU A 33 7.68 -5.78 13.45
N THR A 34 8.97 -6.04 13.34
CA THR A 34 9.72 -6.79 14.37
C THR A 34 10.16 -5.81 15.45
N THR A 35 9.63 -5.96 16.66
CA THR A 35 9.94 -5.07 17.79
C THR A 35 10.56 -5.83 18.95
N SER A 36 11.19 -5.12 19.89
CA SER A 36 11.72 -5.72 21.13
C SER A 36 10.64 -6.31 22.04
N ALA A 37 9.37 -5.92 21.86
CA ALA A 37 8.23 -6.44 22.61
C ALA A 37 7.46 -7.54 21.85
N GLY A 38 7.99 -8.01 20.70
CA GLY A 38 7.35 -8.99 19.84
C GLY A 38 6.95 -8.42 18.47
N ASN A 39 6.30 -9.25 17.67
CA ASN A 39 5.92 -8.89 16.30
C ASN A 39 4.55 -8.22 16.27
N ILE A 40 4.41 -7.21 15.42
CA ILE A 40 3.14 -6.55 15.10
C ILE A 40 2.94 -6.68 13.59
N GLU A 41 1.85 -7.34 13.18
CA GLU A 41 1.48 -7.43 11.76
C GLU A 41 0.42 -6.36 11.43
N LEU A 42 0.63 -5.66 10.32
CA LEU A 42 -0.25 -4.61 9.82
C LEU A 42 -0.75 -4.99 8.43
N GLU A 43 -2.08 -4.95 8.23
CA GLU A 43 -2.71 -4.92 6.91
C GLU A 43 -3.04 -3.47 6.57
N LEU A 44 -2.68 -3.01 5.37
CA LEU A 44 -2.74 -1.60 4.98
C LEU A 44 -3.87 -1.34 3.97
N ASP A 45 -4.91 -0.62 4.41
CA ASP A 45 -6.06 -0.26 3.57
C ASP A 45 -5.71 0.82 2.53
N LYS A 46 -5.21 0.38 1.38
CA LYS A 46 -4.83 1.28 0.27
C LYS A 46 -6.04 1.88 -0.45
N GLN A 47 -7.24 1.32 -0.25
CA GLN A 47 -8.45 1.86 -0.86
C GLN A 47 -8.89 3.13 -0.14
N LYS A 48 -8.78 3.16 1.18
CA LYS A 48 -9.13 4.34 1.99
C LYS A 48 -8.03 5.38 2.07
N ALA A 49 -6.77 4.95 2.16
CA ALA A 49 -5.64 5.86 2.38
C ALA A 49 -4.46 5.60 1.42
N PRO A 50 -4.67 5.70 0.09
CA PRO A 50 -3.67 5.33 -0.91
C PRO A 50 -2.35 6.10 -0.78
N VAL A 51 -2.39 7.41 -0.49
CA VAL A 51 -1.17 8.23 -0.36
C VAL A 51 -0.42 7.85 0.91
N SER A 52 -1.13 7.64 2.01
CA SER A 52 -0.54 7.26 3.30
C SER A 52 0.10 5.88 3.24
N VAL A 53 -0.59 4.91 2.63
CA VAL A 53 -0.09 3.54 2.46
C VAL A 53 1.16 3.53 1.58
N GLN A 54 1.16 4.24 0.46
CA GLN A 54 2.32 4.32 -0.41
C GLN A 54 3.54 4.91 0.33
N ASN A 55 3.35 6.05 0.99
CA ASN A 55 4.43 6.69 1.76
C ASN A 55 4.96 5.79 2.89
N PHE A 56 4.08 5.09 3.62
CA PHE A 56 4.50 4.16 4.67
C PHE A 56 5.32 2.98 4.12
N VAL A 57 4.85 2.37 3.03
CA VAL A 57 5.55 1.27 2.35
C VAL A 57 6.92 1.72 1.82
N ASP A 58 7.05 2.95 1.32
CA ASP A 58 8.34 3.49 0.87
C ASP A 58 9.35 3.64 2.02
N TYR A 59 8.90 4.08 3.21
CA TYR A 59 9.74 4.09 4.40
C TYR A 59 10.12 2.69 4.89
N VAL A 60 9.21 1.71 4.80
CA VAL A 60 9.50 0.31 5.13
C VAL A 60 10.56 -0.24 4.17
N ASN A 61 10.36 -0.09 2.86
CA ASN A 61 11.25 -0.63 1.83
C ASN A 61 12.65 0.02 1.83
N SER A 62 12.74 1.29 2.21
CA SER A 62 14.03 1.98 2.39
C SER A 62 14.74 1.60 3.70
N GLY A 63 14.12 0.81 4.57
CA GLY A 63 14.64 0.47 5.89
C GLY A 63 14.65 1.65 6.86
N PHE A 64 13.90 2.73 6.57
CA PHE A 64 13.90 3.93 7.38
C PHE A 64 13.43 3.69 8.81
N TYR A 65 12.49 2.78 9.04
CA TYR A 65 12.00 2.48 10.39
C TYR A 65 12.95 1.58 11.20
N ASN A 66 14.00 1.02 10.58
CA ASN A 66 14.97 0.22 11.30
C ASN A 66 15.69 1.05 12.37
N ASN A 67 15.85 0.45 13.54
CA ASN A 67 16.43 1.08 14.74
C ASN A 67 15.71 2.36 15.18
N THR A 68 14.42 2.49 14.87
CA THR A 68 13.56 3.52 15.48
C THR A 68 12.91 3.00 16.76
N THR A 69 12.54 3.92 17.65
CA THR A 69 11.88 3.59 18.93
C THR A 69 10.46 4.16 18.99
N PHE A 70 9.61 3.50 19.78
CA PHE A 70 8.34 4.08 20.24
C PHE A 70 8.63 5.11 21.34
N HIS A 71 8.94 6.33 20.92
CA HIS A 71 9.37 7.41 21.80
C HIS A 71 8.25 8.02 22.65
N ARG A 72 6.98 7.71 22.35
CA ARG A 72 5.83 8.21 23.12
C ARG A 72 4.81 7.11 23.33
N VAL A 73 4.55 6.79 24.61
CA VAL A 73 3.60 5.76 25.05
C VAL A 73 2.64 6.39 26.04
N ILE A 74 1.34 6.35 25.74
CA ILE A 74 0.29 6.88 26.61
C ILE A 74 -0.70 5.76 26.92
N PRO A 75 -0.76 5.28 28.18
CA PRO A 75 -1.70 4.24 28.60
C PRO A 75 -3.14 4.61 28.26
N GLY A 76 -3.89 3.66 27.69
CA GLY A 76 -5.29 3.86 27.31
C GLY A 76 -5.51 4.74 26.08
N PHE A 77 -4.44 5.15 25.37
CA PHE A 77 -4.56 5.97 24.17
C PHE A 77 -3.79 5.39 22.98
N MET A 78 -2.47 5.56 22.93
CA MET A 78 -1.67 5.16 21.78
C MET A 78 -0.18 5.01 22.10
N ILE A 79 0.54 4.41 21.16
CA ILE A 79 2.00 4.43 21.05
C ILE A 79 2.38 5.12 19.74
N GLN A 80 3.42 5.93 19.76
CA GLN A 80 3.92 6.68 18.61
C GLN A 80 5.41 6.45 18.45
N GLY A 81 5.81 6.15 17.21
CA GLY A 81 7.19 5.77 16.84
C GLY A 81 7.57 6.25 15.45
N GLY A 82 8.61 5.63 14.88
CA GLY A 82 9.02 5.81 13.48
C GLY A 82 9.85 7.06 13.15
N GLY A 83 10.03 8.00 14.10
CA GLY A 83 10.76 9.25 13.86
C GLY A 83 12.06 9.42 14.65
N PHE A 84 12.29 8.64 15.69
CA PHE A 84 13.42 8.80 16.61
C PHE A 84 14.19 7.51 16.80
N THR A 85 15.52 7.61 16.98
CA THR A 85 16.36 6.50 17.42
C THR A 85 16.22 6.28 18.93
N GLU A 86 16.80 5.19 19.44
CA GLU A 86 16.88 4.92 20.89
C GLU A 86 17.55 6.06 21.68
N GLN A 87 18.50 6.78 21.06
CA GLN A 87 19.19 7.93 21.64
C GLN A 87 18.36 9.24 21.54
N MET A 88 17.07 9.14 21.21
CA MET A 88 16.17 10.27 21.04
C MET A 88 16.62 11.28 19.97
N GLN A 89 17.37 10.80 18.98
CA GLN A 89 17.74 11.60 17.82
C GLN A 89 16.67 11.48 16.74
N GLN A 90 16.17 12.60 16.26
CA GLN A 90 15.18 12.62 15.19
C GLN A 90 15.84 12.25 13.85
N LYS A 91 15.29 11.24 13.17
CA LYS A 91 15.69 10.91 11.79
C LYS A 91 15.09 11.93 10.83
N LYS A 92 15.84 12.32 9.79
CA LYS A 92 15.36 13.26 8.76
C LYS A 92 14.28 12.59 7.89
N PRO A 93 13.02 13.05 7.91
CA PRO A 93 11.97 12.46 7.08
C PRO A 93 12.01 13.01 5.64
N ASN A 94 11.28 12.32 4.75
CA ASN A 94 10.84 12.86 3.47
C ASN A 94 9.86 14.03 3.69
N PRO A 95 9.59 14.85 2.66
CA PRO A 95 8.58 15.91 2.73
C PRO A 95 7.21 15.39 3.18
N PRO A 96 6.40 16.22 3.85
CA PRO A 96 5.05 15.84 4.27
C PRO A 96 4.16 15.43 3.10
N ILE A 97 3.24 14.50 3.36
CA ILE A 97 2.18 14.10 2.43
C ILE A 97 0.88 14.84 2.72
N LYS A 98 -0.05 14.82 1.75
CA LYS A 98 -1.41 15.35 1.91
C LYS A 98 -2.17 14.51 2.97
N ASN A 99 -3.00 15.17 3.77
CA ASN A 99 -3.94 14.51 4.67
C ASN A 99 -5.11 13.86 3.89
N GLU A 100 -5.53 12.67 4.31
CA GLU A 100 -6.60 11.86 3.71
C GLU A 100 -7.78 11.71 4.69
#